data_AF-A0A930B463-F1
#
_entry.id   AF-A0A930B463-F1
#
_cell.length_a   1.000
_cell.length_b   1.000
_cell.length_c   1.000
_cell.angle_alpha   90.00
_cell.angle_beta   90.00
_cell.angle_gamma   90.00
#
_symmetry.space_group_name_H-M   'P 1'
#
loop_
_entity.id
_entity.type
_entity.pdbx_description
1 polymer ?
#
loop_
_entity_poly.entity_id
_entity_poly.type
_entity_poly.pdbx_seq_one_letter_code
_entity_poly.pdbx_strand_id
1 'polypeptide(L)'
;MKVKFLAPVLLTGLVAFTSCSKDDNKVETPKDPYEGLRNLNVQEGTEKEISYLDASNNEGKYVYFSFNKGVVEVSDPQASNDWDIAFNRYYVKTNSGTSGKGQGGALKTDKTDFAAVTEAPTDGYLVDVEKEVSSYSGGKGGNKKISLAPALEVGHGEGFWNLIKEGILESFAKKRNPKYDQLTKEEQQAAKTAVEPTVNQLIKPSLVHNNGWLTMDYKPGAQGPSYSYNNWVYVVKTAAGKYAKIQLKDYKDAKDKAGFITFKYFVFK
;
A
#
# COMPACT_ATOMS: atom_id res chain seq x y z
N MET A 1 51.22 63.62 -61.71
CA MET A 1 49.84 63.75 -61.18
C MET A 1 49.67 62.67 -60.12
N LYS A 2 49.66 63.01 -58.82
CA LYS A 2 48.55 63.57 -58.03
C LYS A 2 47.97 62.47 -57.13
N VAL A 3 48.29 62.63 -55.84
CA VAL A 3 47.45 62.41 -54.64
C VAL A 3 47.31 60.98 -54.06
N LYS A 4 47.79 60.84 -52.81
CA LYS A 4 47.46 59.82 -51.80
C LYS A 4 46.10 60.14 -51.15
N PHE A 5 45.22 59.15 -50.93
CA PHE A 5 44.14 59.15 -49.91
C PHE A 5 43.77 57.67 -49.63
N LEU A 6 44.06 57.11 -48.45
CA LEU A 6 43.27 57.09 -47.21
C LEU A 6 41.95 56.28 -47.30
N ALA A 7 41.89 55.25 -46.46
CA ALA A 7 40.73 54.39 -46.19
C ALA A 7 39.61 55.14 -45.44
N PRO A 8 38.36 54.65 -45.52
CA PRO A 8 37.38 54.81 -44.46
C PRO A 8 37.24 53.52 -43.65
N VAL A 9 37.46 53.68 -42.35
CA VAL A 9 37.09 52.76 -41.27
C VAL A 9 35.57 52.57 -41.27
N LEU A 10 35.11 51.32 -41.27
CA LEU A 10 33.73 50.96 -40.90
C LEU A 10 33.77 50.22 -39.56
N LEU A 11 33.57 51.01 -38.52
CA LEU A 11 33.36 50.56 -37.14
C LEU A 11 31.95 49.94 -37.06
N THR A 12 31.84 48.63 -36.92
CA THR A 12 30.60 47.97 -36.51
C THR A 12 30.91 46.95 -35.41
N GLY A 13 30.19 47.09 -34.30
CA GLY A 13 30.64 46.71 -32.97
C GLY A 13 30.76 45.22 -32.71
N LEU A 14 31.78 44.86 -31.93
CA LEU A 14 31.82 43.63 -31.17
C LEU A 14 30.73 43.67 -30.10
N VAL A 15 29.68 42.86 -30.26
CA VAL A 15 28.85 42.44 -29.13
C VAL A 15 29.63 41.35 -28.39
N ALA A 16 30.29 41.74 -27.30
CA ALA A 16 30.87 40.79 -26.36
C ALA A 16 29.72 40.13 -25.59
N PHE A 17 29.37 38.88 -25.93
CA PHE A 17 28.58 38.05 -25.04
C PHE A 17 29.45 37.71 -23.82
N THR A 18 29.20 38.41 -22.71
CA THR A 18 29.62 37.96 -21.39
C THR A 18 28.99 36.59 -21.16
N SER A 19 29.79 35.54 -21.31
CA SER A 19 29.41 34.19 -20.90
C SER A 19 29.33 34.19 -19.39
N CYS A 20 28.15 34.52 -18.85
CA CYS A 20 27.80 34.23 -17.47
C CYS A 20 27.95 32.71 -17.27
N SER A 21 28.79 32.33 -16.32
CA SER A 21 28.95 30.97 -15.84
C SER A 21 27.57 30.37 -15.57
N LYS A 22 27.16 29.42 -16.41
CA LYS A 22 25.95 28.64 -16.16
C LYS A 22 26.22 27.77 -14.93
N ASP A 23 25.45 28.02 -13.89
CA ASP A 23 25.31 27.13 -12.74
C ASP A 23 25.12 25.70 -13.22
N ASP A 24 26.02 24.82 -12.78
CA ASP A 24 25.92 23.38 -12.93
C ASP A 24 24.73 22.88 -12.10
N ASN A 25 23.53 22.92 -12.67
CA ASN A 25 22.44 22.05 -12.23
C ASN A 25 22.83 20.61 -12.56
N LYS A 26 23.62 20.00 -11.67
CA LYS A 26 23.76 18.55 -11.58
C LYS A 26 22.35 17.97 -11.49
N VAL A 27 21.91 17.35 -12.58
CA VAL A 27 20.77 16.44 -12.54
C VAL A 27 21.22 15.26 -11.67
N GLU A 28 20.89 15.30 -10.38
CA GLU A 28 21.07 14.15 -9.52
C GLU A 28 20.21 13.03 -10.10
N THR A 29 20.84 11.93 -10.51
CA THR A 29 20.12 10.71 -10.86
C THR A 29 19.24 10.31 -9.68
N PRO A 30 17.94 10.02 -9.90
CA PRO A 30 17.07 9.59 -8.82
C PRO A 30 17.69 8.40 -8.10
N LYS A 31 18.00 8.57 -6.82
CA LYS A 31 18.54 7.49 -6.00
C LYS A 31 17.48 6.40 -5.87
N ASP A 32 17.83 5.16 -6.19
CA ASP A 32 16.96 4.01 -5.95
C ASP A 32 16.65 3.93 -4.45
N PRO A 33 15.39 4.12 -4.02
CA PRO A 33 15.05 4.10 -2.60
C PRO A 33 15.25 2.72 -1.96
N TYR A 34 15.45 1.67 -2.76
CA TYR A 34 15.59 0.30 -2.30
C TYR A 34 17.02 -0.24 -2.39
N GLU A 35 18.02 0.56 -2.78
CA GLU A 35 19.40 0.10 -3.02
C GLU A 35 19.94 -0.78 -1.86
N GLY A 36 19.75 -0.36 -0.61
CA GLY A 36 20.18 -1.09 0.59
C GLY A 36 19.28 -2.27 1.01
N LEU A 37 18.17 -2.49 0.30
CA LEU A 37 17.19 -3.55 0.55
C LEU A 37 17.19 -4.62 -0.55
N ARG A 38 18.06 -4.52 -1.56
CA ARG A 38 18.24 -5.52 -2.63
C ARG A 38 19.41 -6.46 -2.32
N ASN A 39 19.42 -7.61 -2.98
CA ASN A 39 20.52 -8.59 -2.95
C ASN A 39 20.95 -9.02 -1.52
N LEU A 40 19.98 -9.21 -0.63
CA LEU A 40 20.23 -9.47 0.79
C LEU A 40 20.82 -10.87 1.08
N ASN A 41 20.67 -11.82 0.15
CA ASN A 41 21.21 -13.20 0.23
C ASN A 41 20.92 -13.92 1.56
N VAL A 42 19.70 -13.80 2.05
CA VAL A 42 19.27 -14.32 3.35
C VAL A 42 19.11 -15.83 3.28
N GLN A 43 19.75 -16.52 4.22
CA GLN A 43 19.76 -17.98 4.31
C GLN A 43 18.61 -18.48 5.19
N GLU A 44 18.18 -19.72 4.97
CA GLU A 44 17.26 -20.42 5.86
C GLU A 44 17.81 -20.45 7.30
N GLY A 45 16.93 -20.34 8.28
CA GLY A 45 17.30 -20.22 9.69
C GLY A 45 17.78 -18.82 10.13
N THR A 46 17.62 -17.79 9.30
CA THR A 46 18.06 -16.41 9.59
C THR A 46 16.89 -15.50 9.90
N GLU A 47 17.02 -14.67 10.94
CA GLU A 47 16.14 -13.52 11.24
C GLU A 47 16.71 -12.23 10.63
N LYS A 48 15.85 -11.38 10.08
CA LYS A 48 16.18 -10.07 9.53
C LYS A 48 15.10 -9.05 9.85
N GLU A 49 15.49 -7.79 9.93
CA GLU A 49 14.58 -6.66 9.97
C GLU A 49 14.76 -5.83 8.69
N ILE A 50 13.64 -5.40 8.12
CA ILE A 50 13.57 -4.42 7.05
C ILE A 50 12.96 -3.16 7.65
N SER A 51 13.71 -2.07 7.63
CA SER A 51 13.26 -0.78 8.13
C SER A 51 12.89 0.13 6.98
N TYR A 52 11.78 0.86 7.12
CA TYR A 52 11.37 1.94 6.23
C TYR A 52 11.24 1.55 4.75
N LEU A 53 10.70 0.36 4.46
CA LEU A 53 10.38 -0.03 3.09
C LEU A 53 9.35 0.97 2.52
N ASP A 54 9.75 1.78 1.53
CA ASP A 54 8.87 2.79 0.94
C ASP A 54 7.76 2.13 0.11
N ALA A 55 6.63 1.82 0.75
CA ALA A 55 5.41 1.38 0.09
C ALA A 55 4.43 2.55 -0.11
N SER A 56 4.91 3.80 -0.07
CA SER A 56 4.05 4.98 0.10
C SER A 56 3.29 5.38 -1.17
N ASN A 57 3.54 4.71 -2.30
CA ASN A 57 2.89 4.99 -3.58
C ASN A 57 1.35 4.77 -3.53
N ASN A 58 0.59 5.77 -3.99
CA ASN A 58 -0.89 5.73 -4.03
C ASN A 58 -1.46 5.36 -5.41
N GLU A 59 -0.61 5.06 -6.40
CA GLU A 59 -1.00 4.68 -7.76
C GLU A 59 -1.22 3.16 -7.89
N GLY A 60 -1.16 2.42 -6.78
CA GLY A 60 -1.28 0.97 -6.76
C GLY A 60 -0.03 0.21 -7.21
N LYS A 61 1.13 0.89 -7.27
CA LYS A 61 2.41 0.24 -7.55
C LYS A 61 2.90 -0.50 -6.31
N TYR A 62 3.05 -1.82 -6.44
CA TYR A 62 3.53 -2.68 -5.36
C TYR A 62 5.06 -2.75 -5.36
N VAL A 63 5.63 -2.79 -4.17
CA VAL A 63 7.02 -3.15 -3.95
C VAL A 63 7.09 -4.65 -3.73
N TYR A 64 7.74 -5.36 -4.65
CA TYR A 64 7.89 -6.80 -4.61
C TYR A 64 9.10 -7.20 -3.79
N PHE A 65 8.96 -8.23 -2.96
CA PHE A 65 9.96 -8.67 -2.01
C PHE A 65 10.09 -10.20 -2.03
N SER A 66 11.32 -10.68 -2.05
CA SER A 66 11.64 -12.08 -1.77
C SER A 66 12.33 -12.18 -0.43
N PHE A 67 11.95 -13.16 0.39
CA PHE A 67 12.56 -13.33 1.71
C PHE A 67 14.05 -13.67 1.64
N ASN A 68 14.53 -14.26 0.53
CA ASN A 68 15.94 -14.57 0.34
C ASN A 68 16.72 -13.43 -0.34
N LYS A 69 16.07 -12.64 -1.21
CA LYS A 69 16.76 -11.64 -2.05
C LYS A 69 16.55 -10.19 -1.60
N GLY A 70 15.53 -9.90 -0.80
CA GLY A 70 15.08 -8.54 -0.52
C GLY A 70 14.14 -7.99 -1.59
N VAL A 71 14.19 -6.68 -1.85
CA VAL A 71 13.38 -6.03 -2.89
C VAL A 71 13.81 -6.52 -4.28
N VAL A 72 12.84 -6.85 -5.13
CA VAL A 72 13.05 -7.35 -6.49
C VAL A 72 12.23 -6.53 -7.48
N GLU A 73 12.80 -6.27 -8.66
CA GLU A 73 12.06 -5.71 -9.79
C GLU A 73 11.33 -6.83 -10.53
N VAL A 74 10.04 -6.64 -10.80
CA VAL A 74 9.21 -7.65 -11.44
C VAL A 74 8.34 -6.99 -12.52
N SER A 75 8.65 -7.26 -13.78
CA SER A 75 7.93 -6.70 -14.93
C SER A 75 6.55 -7.34 -15.12
N ASP A 76 6.46 -8.67 -14.97
CA ASP A 76 5.20 -9.42 -14.97
C ASP A 76 5.05 -10.21 -13.66
N PRO A 77 4.39 -9.63 -12.65
CA PRO A 77 4.15 -10.27 -11.37
C PRO A 77 3.33 -11.55 -11.45
N GLN A 78 2.40 -11.64 -12.41
CA GLN A 78 1.55 -12.83 -12.54
C GLN A 78 2.35 -14.02 -13.08
N ALA A 79 3.33 -13.75 -13.94
CA ALA A 79 4.17 -14.78 -14.56
C ALA A 79 5.52 -15.01 -13.87
N SER A 80 5.86 -14.31 -12.78
CA SER A 80 7.16 -14.43 -12.10
C SER A 80 7.08 -15.19 -10.77
N ASN A 81 8.11 -15.98 -10.47
CA ASN A 81 8.36 -16.61 -9.16
C ASN A 81 9.49 -15.92 -8.39
N ASP A 82 9.93 -14.74 -8.81
CA ASP A 82 11.06 -14.04 -8.18
C ASP A 82 10.70 -13.28 -6.91
N TRP A 83 9.40 -13.19 -6.60
CA TRP A 83 8.85 -12.49 -5.46
C TRP A 83 7.95 -13.41 -4.63
N ASP A 84 7.90 -13.17 -3.33
CA ASP A 84 7.16 -13.99 -2.37
C ASP A 84 5.98 -13.21 -1.78
N ILE A 85 6.23 -11.95 -1.44
CA ILE A 85 5.29 -11.02 -0.80
C ILE A 85 5.46 -9.63 -1.43
N ALA A 86 4.40 -8.83 -1.49
CA ALA A 86 4.49 -7.47 -2.00
C ALA A 86 3.59 -6.50 -1.22
N PHE A 87 4.02 -5.24 -1.20
CA PHE A 87 3.41 -4.18 -0.39
C PHE A 87 3.00 -2.97 -1.25
N ASN A 88 1.77 -2.49 -1.07
CA ASN A 88 1.34 -1.18 -1.57
C ASN A 88 0.56 -0.48 -0.46
N ARG A 89 1.09 0.63 0.06
CA ARG A 89 0.61 1.25 1.29
C ARG A 89 0.59 0.21 2.41
N TYR A 90 -0.60 -0.21 2.83
CA TYR A 90 -0.79 -1.24 3.87
C TYR A 90 -1.41 -2.53 3.30
N TYR A 91 -1.66 -2.57 1.99
CA TYR A 91 -2.13 -3.78 1.33
C TYR A 91 -0.97 -4.73 1.10
N VAL A 92 -1.20 -5.99 1.42
CA VAL A 92 -0.24 -7.09 1.22
C VAL A 92 -0.83 -8.08 0.27
N LYS A 93 0.03 -8.58 -0.61
CA LYS A 93 -0.27 -9.72 -1.47
C LYS A 93 0.85 -10.75 -1.40
N THR A 94 0.52 -12.00 -1.61
CA THR A 94 1.49 -13.10 -1.75
C THR A 94 1.54 -13.56 -3.20
N ASN A 95 2.61 -14.25 -3.59
CA ASN A 95 2.68 -14.85 -4.92
C ASN A 95 1.84 -16.14 -4.97
N SER A 96 0.53 -15.95 -5.07
CA SER A 96 -0.49 -17.00 -5.08
C SER A 96 -1.80 -16.51 -5.69
N GLY A 97 -2.74 -17.42 -5.89
CA GLY A 97 -4.14 -17.09 -6.17
C GLY A 97 -4.32 -16.06 -7.30
N THR A 98 -5.03 -14.97 -7.02
CA THR A 98 -5.28 -13.89 -7.99
C THR A 98 -4.12 -12.91 -8.16
N SER A 99 -2.99 -13.13 -7.47
CA SER A 99 -1.84 -12.23 -7.45
C SER A 99 -0.63 -12.77 -8.22
N GLY A 100 -0.45 -14.09 -8.33
CA GLY A 100 0.66 -14.70 -9.04
C GLY A 100 0.61 -16.24 -9.12
N LYS A 101 1.46 -16.81 -9.97
CA LYS A 101 1.50 -18.26 -10.28
C LYS A 101 2.22 -19.13 -9.24
N GLY A 102 2.80 -18.51 -8.20
CA GLY A 102 3.55 -19.21 -7.17
C GLY A 102 2.67 -20.06 -6.24
N GLN A 103 3.32 -20.82 -5.37
CA GLN A 103 2.67 -21.66 -4.34
C GLN A 103 2.38 -20.89 -3.05
N GLY A 104 2.37 -19.57 -3.08
CA GLY A 104 2.36 -18.75 -1.88
C GLY A 104 1.04 -18.78 -1.12
N GLY A 105 1.00 -17.99 -0.05
CA GLY A 105 -0.18 -17.78 0.77
C GLY A 105 0.22 -17.28 2.15
N ALA A 106 -0.75 -16.83 2.93
CA ALA A 106 -0.51 -16.31 4.27
C ALA A 106 -1.41 -17.00 5.30
N LEU A 107 -0.85 -17.20 6.49
CA LEU A 107 -1.52 -17.77 7.64
C LEU A 107 -1.28 -16.88 8.86
N LYS A 108 -2.35 -16.54 9.56
CA LYS A 108 -2.30 -15.87 10.86
C LYS A 108 -2.08 -16.91 11.95
N THR A 109 -1.12 -16.67 12.86
CA THR A 109 -0.81 -17.63 13.96
C THR A 109 -1.53 -17.35 15.28
N ASP A 110 -2.21 -16.20 15.39
CA ASP A 110 -2.77 -15.64 16.63
C ASP A 110 -1.72 -15.38 17.75
N LYS A 111 -0.42 -15.57 17.47
CA LYS A 111 0.67 -15.26 18.40
C LYS A 111 1.20 -13.85 18.18
N THR A 112 1.57 -13.18 19.26
CA THR A 112 2.24 -11.87 19.23
C THR A 112 3.73 -11.94 19.56
N ASP A 113 4.17 -13.01 20.23
CA ASP A 113 5.58 -13.28 20.44
C ASP A 113 6.19 -13.94 19.20
N PHE A 114 7.15 -13.25 18.58
CA PHE A 114 7.86 -13.74 17.41
C PHE A 114 8.67 -15.01 17.70
N ALA A 115 9.24 -15.14 18.89
CA ALA A 115 10.03 -16.30 19.27
C ALA A 115 9.16 -17.56 19.47
N ALA A 116 7.89 -17.38 19.86
CA ALA A 116 6.94 -18.47 20.11
C ALA A 116 6.43 -19.20 18.84
N VAL A 117 6.75 -18.70 17.64
CA VAL A 117 6.52 -19.40 16.36
C VAL A 117 7.85 -20.03 15.92
N THR A 118 8.12 -21.25 16.35
CA THR A 118 9.38 -21.97 16.08
C THR A 118 9.36 -22.79 14.79
N GLU A 119 8.16 -23.15 14.32
CA GLU A 119 7.94 -23.97 13.13
C GLU A 119 6.81 -23.38 12.28
N ALA A 120 6.88 -23.62 10.96
CA ALA A 120 5.81 -23.26 10.03
C ALA A 120 4.75 -24.38 10.00
N PRO A 121 3.45 -24.04 10.13
CA PRO A 121 2.39 -24.98 9.79
C PRO A 121 2.53 -25.50 8.35
N THR A 122 2.04 -26.70 8.07
CA THR A 122 2.13 -27.29 6.73
C THR A 122 0.88 -27.02 5.88
N ASP A 123 -0.23 -26.64 6.51
CA ASP A 123 -1.52 -26.33 5.90
C ASP A 123 -2.14 -25.02 6.47
N GLY A 124 -3.35 -24.69 6.01
CA GLY A 124 -4.11 -23.51 6.49
C GLY A 124 -3.77 -22.18 5.82
N TYR A 125 -2.84 -22.16 4.86
CA TYR A 125 -2.47 -20.94 4.12
C TYR A 125 -3.59 -20.47 3.21
N LEU A 126 -4.03 -19.23 3.41
CA LEU A 126 -4.97 -18.57 2.52
C LEU A 126 -4.22 -18.00 1.33
N VAL A 127 -4.62 -18.42 0.13
CA VAL A 127 -4.16 -17.82 -1.13
C VAL A 127 -4.82 -16.46 -1.35
N ASP A 128 -4.17 -15.64 -2.16
CA ASP A 128 -4.68 -14.32 -2.50
C ASP A 128 -5.99 -14.40 -3.28
N VAL A 129 -6.90 -13.49 -2.95
CA VAL A 129 -8.19 -13.35 -3.62
C VAL A 129 -8.43 -11.91 -4.00
N GLU A 130 -9.31 -11.73 -4.96
CA GLU A 130 -9.77 -10.42 -5.35
C GLU A 130 -10.89 -9.94 -4.39
N LYS A 131 -10.69 -8.77 -3.77
CA LYS A 131 -11.67 -8.14 -2.88
C LYS A 131 -11.95 -6.71 -3.29
N GLU A 132 -13.16 -6.26 -3.01
CA GLU A 132 -13.50 -4.84 -3.00
C GLU A 132 -13.05 -4.23 -1.68
N VAL A 133 -12.12 -3.29 -1.74
CA VAL A 133 -11.63 -2.54 -0.57
C VAL A 133 -12.20 -1.13 -0.60
N SER A 134 -12.62 -0.65 0.56
CA SER A 134 -13.15 0.70 0.73
C SER A 134 -12.09 1.66 1.27
N SER A 135 -12.15 2.90 0.84
CA SER A 135 -11.24 3.96 1.25
C SER A 135 -11.99 5.28 1.39
N TYR A 136 -11.42 6.22 2.15
CA TYR A 136 -11.98 7.56 2.30
C TYR A 136 -10.87 8.60 2.19
N SER A 137 -10.95 9.44 1.16
CA SER A 137 -9.93 10.45 0.87
C SER A 137 -10.55 11.70 0.27
N GLY A 138 -10.03 12.89 0.61
CA GLY A 138 -10.53 14.16 0.06
C GLY A 138 -12.03 14.42 0.33
N GLY A 139 -12.57 13.90 1.44
CA GLY A 139 -13.99 14.02 1.78
C GLY A 139 -14.93 13.12 0.98
N LYS A 140 -14.38 12.14 0.24
CA LYS A 140 -15.17 11.19 -0.55
C LYS A 140 -14.75 9.76 -0.25
N GLY A 141 -15.74 8.89 -0.11
CA GLY A 141 -15.53 7.45 -0.11
C GLY A 141 -15.24 6.93 -1.52
N GLY A 142 -14.55 5.80 -1.61
CA GLY A 142 -14.30 5.11 -2.88
C GLY A 142 -13.99 3.64 -2.66
N ASN A 143 -14.46 2.80 -3.57
CA ASN A 143 -14.19 1.37 -3.58
C ASN A 143 -13.25 1.03 -4.73
N LYS A 144 -12.34 0.09 -4.48
CA LYS A 144 -11.43 -0.43 -5.50
C LYS A 144 -11.39 -1.95 -5.40
N LYS A 145 -11.40 -2.62 -6.53
CA LYS A 145 -11.14 -4.05 -6.61
C LYS A 145 -9.64 -4.30 -6.68
N ILE A 146 -9.10 -5.09 -5.75
CA ILE A 146 -7.67 -5.44 -5.71
C ILE A 146 -7.50 -6.92 -5.35
N SER A 147 -6.40 -7.53 -5.81
CA SER A 147 -5.90 -8.79 -5.24
C SER A 147 -5.14 -8.50 -3.94
N LEU A 148 -5.42 -9.26 -2.88
CA LEU A 148 -4.74 -9.16 -1.59
C LEU A 148 -4.68 -10.51 -0.88
N ALA A 149 -3.80 -10.62 0.12
CA ALA A 149 -3.72 -11.76 1.02
C ALA A 149 -4.75 -11.62 2.17
N PRO A 150 -5.79 -12.47 2.25
CA PRO A 150 -6.87 -12.29 3.24
C PRO A 150 -6.41 -12.34 4.69
N ALA A 151 -5.39 -13.16 4.99
CA ALA A 151 -4.84 -13.24 6.35
C ALA A 151 -4.12 -11.96 6.80
N LEU A 152 -3.73 -11.09 5.86
CA LEU A 152 -2.99 -9.85 6.08
C LEU A 152 -3.81 -8.62 5.66
N GLU A 153 -5.13 -8.76 5.54
CA GLU A 153 -5.97 -7.67 5.05
C GLU A 153 -6.01 -6.46 6.00
N VAL A 154 -6.29 -5.28 5.43
CA VAL A 154 -6.51 -4.07 6.21
C VAL A 154 -7.97 -4.02 6.60
N GLY A 155 -8.24 -4.00 7.91
CA GLY A 155 -9.58 -3.75 8.42
C GLY A 155 -9.83 -2.28 8.73
N HIS A 156 -11.08 -1.93 9.04
CA HIS A 156 -11.45 -0.60 9.47
C HIS A 156 -12.00 -0.54 10.90
N GLY A 157 -11.95 0.64 11.50
CA GLY A 157 -12.62 0.93 12.78
C GLY A 157 -14.01 1.55 12.63
N GLU A 158 -14.64 1.80 13.79
CA GLU A 158 -15.97 2.42 13.88
C GLU A 158 -16.01 3.86 13.34
N GLY A 159 -14.90 4.59 13.45
CA GLY A 159 -14.78 5.93 12.90
C GLY A 159 -14.91 5.95 11.39
N PHE A 160 -14.24 5.03 10.70
CA PHE A 160 -14.41 4.84 9.25
C PHE A 160 -15.86 4.49 8.91
N TRP A 161 -16.48 3.56 9.64
CA TRP A 161 -17.89 3.20 9.42
C TRP A 161 -18.80 4.43 9.51
N ASN A 162 -18.61 5.27 10.51
CA ASN A 162 -19.39 6.50 10.69
C ASN A 162 -19.25 7.50 9.53
N LEU A 163 -18.12 7.50 8.79
CA LEU A 163 -17.94 8.35 7.62
C LEU A 163 -18.75 7.87 6.40
N ILE A 164 -18.94 6.56 6.25
CA ILE A 164 -19.51 5.98 5.03
C ILE A 164 -20.92 5.43 5.21
N LYS A 165 -21.36 5.15 6.44
CA LYS A 165 -22.61 4.43 6.71
C LYS A 165 -23.84 5.12 6.11
N GLU A 166 -23.92 6.45 6.15
CA GLU A 166 -25.09 7.18 5.64
C GLU A 166 -25.29 6.95 4.14
N GLY A 167 -24.21 6.97 3.36
CA GLY A 167 -24.28 6.69 1.92
C GLY A 167 -24.67 5.24 1.61
N ILE A 168 -24.23 4.28 2.44
CA ILE A 168 -24.62 2.88 2.33
C ILE A 168 -26.11 2.70 2.67
N LEU A 169 -26.58 3.28 3.78
CA LEU A 169 -27.99 3.24 4.20
C LEU A 169 -28.89 3.84 3.12
N GLU A 170 -28.52 4.99 2.56
CA GLU A 170 -29.25 5.62 1.46
C GLU A 170 -29.32 4.70 0.23
N SER A 171 -28.20 4.08 -0.16
CA SER A 171 -28.16 3.16 -1.29
C SER A 171 -29.09 1.96 -1.10
N PHE A 172 -29.13 1.39 0.12
CA PHE A 172 -30.04 0.30 0.46
C PHE A 172 -31.51 0.75 0.49
N ALA A 173 -31.79 1.93 1.03
CA ALA A 173 -33.13 2.50 1.06
C ALA A 173 -33.67 2.75 -0.36
N LYS A 174 -32.85 3.31 -1.25
CA LYS A 174 -33.15 3.49 -2.69
C LYS A 174 -33.45 2.17 -3.39
N LYS A 175 -32.66 1.13 -3.09
CA LYS A 175 -32.88 -0.20 -3.66
C LYS A 175 -34.20 -0.84 -3.20
N ARG A 176 -34.64 -0.58 -1.97
CA ARG A 176 -35.92 -1.07 -1.44
C ARG A 176 -37.13 -0.23 -1.88
N ASN A 177 -36.94 1.06 -2.12
CA ASN A 177 -38.00 1.97 -2.55
C ASN A 177 -37.56 2.79 -3.78
N PRO A 178 -38.01 2.42 -5.00
CA PRO A 178 -37.70 3.14 -6.24
C PRO A 178 -38.15 4.61 -6.25
N LYS A 179 -39.06 5.02 -5.34
CA LYS A 179 -39.52 6.41 -5.19
C LYS A 179 -38.83 7.16 -4.06
N TYR A 180 -37.72 6.63 -3.51
CA TYR A 180 -37.00 7.22 -2.37
C TYR A 180 -36.70 8.71 -2.56
N ASP A 181 -36.27 9.13 -3.75
CA ASP A 181 -35.91 10.52 -4.04
C ASP A 181 -37.14 11.47 -4.07
N GLN A 182 -38.37 10.94 -4.05
CA GLN A 182 -39.62 11.72 -4.01
C GLN A 182 -40.17 11.86 -2.58
N LEU A 183 -39.60 11.14 -1.61
CA LEU A 183 -40.03 11.17 -0.21
C LEU A 183 -39.62 12.47 0.50
N THR A 184 -40.30 12.81 1.60
CA THR A 184 -39.84 13.88 2.49
C THR A 184 -38.52 13.50 3.18
N LYS A 185 -37.82 14.47 3.78
CA LYS A 185 -36.57 14.20 4.51
C LYS A 185 -36.79 13.27 5.69
N GLU A 186 -37.92 13.40 6.38
CA GLU A 186 -38.32 12.56 7.51
C GLU A 186 -38.57 11.13 7.05
N GLU A 187 -39.26 10.96 5.92
CA GLU A 187 -39.53 9.65 5.31
C GLU A 187 -38.24 8.98 4.79
N GLN A 188 -37.33 9.76 4.18
CA GLN A 188 -36.01 9.28 3.78
C GLN A 188 -35.19 8.82 4.98
N GLN A 189 -35.20 9.58 6.07
CA GLN A 189 -34.51 9.21 7.30
C GLN A 189 -35.13 7.95 7.91
N ALA A 190 -36.45 7.83 7.96
CA ALA A 190 -37.13 6.63 8.43
C ALA A 190 -36.79 5.40 7.57
N ALA A 191 -36.72 5.56 6.24
CA ALA A 191 -36.32 4.49 5.32
C ALA A 191 -34.86 4.03 5.56
N LYS A 192 -33.93 4.97 5.81
CA LYS A 192 -32.55 4.64 6.19
C LYS A 192 -32.48 3.89 7.52
N THR A 193 -33.19 4.36 8.55
CA THR A 193 -33.27 3.67 9.86
C THR A 193 -33.87 2.26 9.72
N ALA A 194 -34.85 2.06 8.84
CA ALA A 194 -35.47 0.75 8.62
C ALA A 194 -34.52 -0.28 7.97
N VAL A 195 -33.53 0.16 7.19
CA VAL A 195 -32.53 -0.75 6.57
C VAL A 195 -31.28 -0.95 7.44
N GLU A 196 -31.08 -0.11 8.45
CA GLU A 196 -29.88 -0.10 9.28
C GLU A 196 -29.55 -1.46 9.94
N PRO A 197 -30.50 -2.20 10.54
CA PRO A 197 -30.19 -3.51 11.11
C PRO A 197 -29.64 -4.49 10.08
N THR A 198 -30.21 -4.51 8.87
CA THR A 198 -29.73 -5.37 7.77
C THR A 198 -28.33 -4.94 7.32
N VAL A 199 -28.09 -3.65 7.19
CA VAL A 199 -26.78 -3.11 6.76
C VAL A 199 -25.70 -3.40 7.82
N ASN A 200 -26.00 -3.22 9.10
CA ASN A 200 -25.10 -3.56 10.20
C ASN A 200 -24.81 -5.06 10.29
N GLN A 201 -25.76 -5.91 9.91
CA GLN A 201 -25.55 -7.37 9.91
C GLN A 201 -24.72 -7.84 8.70
N LEU A 202 -24.98 -7.30 7.51
CA LEU A 202 -24.43 -7.86 6.26
C LEU A 202 -23.17 -7.15 5.76
N ILE A 203 -23.04 -5.84 6.01
CA ILE A 203 -21.99 -5.02 5.40
C ILE A 203 -20.93 -4.63 6.43
N LYS A 204 -21.37 -4.21 7.62
CA LYS A 204 -20.43 -3.70 8.63
C LYS A 204 -19.32 -4.72 8.98
N PRO A 205 -19.56 -6.03 9.16
CA PRO A 205 -18.50 -6.98 9.54
C PRO A 205 -17.43 -7.18 8.47
N SER A 206 -17.72 -6.92 7.20
CA SER A 206 -16.73 -7.03 6.12
C SER A 206 -15.84 -5.79 6.00
N LEU A 207 -16.13 -4.72 6.73
CA LEU A 207 -15.38 -3.47 6.73
C LEU A 207 -14.76 -3.23 8.10
N VAL A 208 -15.56 -3.36 9.16
CA VAL A 208 -15.16 -3.06 10.54
C VAL A 208 -14.65 -4.34 11.20
N HIS A 209 -13.33 -4.51 11.21
CA HIS A 209 -12.64 -5.64 11.83
C HIS A 209 -11.16 -5.30 12.05
N ASN A 210 -10.46 -6.14 12.81
CA ASN A 210 -9.03 -6.07 13.06
C ASN A 210 -8.32 -7.41 12.78
N ASN A 211 -8.89 -8.21 11.87
CA ASN A 211 -8.50 -9.60 11.61
C ASN A 211 -7.21 -9.80 10.80
N GLY A 212 -6.65 -8.75 10.21
CA GLY A 212 -5.36 -8.80 9.52
C GLY A 212 -4.32 -7.93 10.21
N TRP A 213 -3.22 -7.59 9.53
CA TRP A 213 -2.05 -7.01 10.19
C TRP A 213 -2.17 -5.54 10.59
N LEU A 214 -3.17 -4.82 10.07
CA LEU A 214 -3.32 -3.39 10.27
C LEU A 214 -4.80 -2.98 10.18
N THR A 215 -5.22 -2.03 11.02
CA THR A 215 -6.57 -1.47 11.07
C THR A 215 -6.50 0.04 10.85
N MET A 216 -7.26 0.55 9.89
CA MET A 216 -7.38 1.97 9.57
C MET A 216 -8.65 2.57 10.18
N ASP A 217 -8.53 3.68 10.90
CA ASP A 217 -9.69 4.34 11.50
C ASP A 217 -9.60 5.86 11.48
N TYR A 218 -10.74 6.54 11.70
CA TYR A 218 -10.87 8.00 11.67
C TYR A 218 -11.45 8.51 12.98
N LYS A 219 -10.65 9.29 13.73
CA LYS A 219 -11.18 9.96 14.92
C LYS A 219 -12.09 11.13 14.52
N PRO A 220 -13.14 11.44 15.30
CA PRO A 220 -13.95 12.64 15.08
C PRO A 220 -13.07 13.90 14.96
N GLY A 221 -13.27 14.68 13.91
CA GLY A 221 -12.49 15.90 13.64
C GLY A 221 -11.05 15.66 13.15
N ALA A 222 -10.62 14.42 12.91
CA ALA A 222 -9.29 14.13 12.39
C ALA A 222 -9.16 14.55 10.92
N GLN A 223 -8.02 15.13 10.58
CA GLN A 223 -7.68 15.54 9.22
C GLN A 223 -7.30 14.36 8.31
N GLY A 224 -7.07 13.18 8.89
CA GLY A 224 -6.72 11.96 8.17
C GLY A 224 -6.86 10.70 9.04
N PRO A 225 -6.66 9.52 8.45
CA PRO A 225 -6.74 8.25 9.16
C PRO A 225 -5.62 8.07 10.18
N SER A 226 -5.93 7.34 11.23
CA SER A 226 -4.99 6.72 12.15
C SER A 226 -4.91 5.22 11.90
N TYR A 227 -3.78 4.61 12.23
CA TYR A 227 -3.57 3.18 12.01
C TYR A 227 -3.09 2.51 13.29
N SER A 228 -3.62 1.31 13.53
CA SER A 228 -3.19 0.40 14.60
C SER A 228 -2.85 -0.96 14.02
N TYR A 229 -1.98 -1.71 14.68
CA TYR A 229 -1.62 -3.07 14.30
C TYR A 229 -1.50 -3.94 15.54
N ASN A 230 -1.78 -5.24 15.39
CA ASN A 230 -1.96 -6.19 16.50
C ASN A 230 -0.69 -6.93 16.92
N ASN A 231 0.46 -6.61 16.33
CA ASN A 231 1.73 -7.33 16.53
C ASN A 231 1.62 -8.84 16.25
N TRP A 232 0.63 -9.32 15.50
CA TRP A 232 0.57 -10.74 15.19
C TRP A 232 1.73 -11.19 14.32
N VAL A 233 2.15 -12.43 14.55
CA VAL A 233 3.08 -13.16 13.71
C VAL A 233 2.27 -13.90 12.66
N TYR A 234 2.66 -13.71 11.41
CA TYR A 234 2.08 -14.42 10.27
C TYR A 234 3.12 -15.35 9.70
N VAL A 235 2.70 -16.49 9.15
CA VAL A 235 3.57 -17.34 8.34
C VAL A 235 3.15 -17.16 6.88
N VAL A 236 4.13 -16.89 6.03
CA VAL A 236 3.97 -16.74 4.59
C VAL A 236 4.61 -17.95 3.93
N LYS A 237 3.81 -18.65 3.13
CA LYS A 237 4.32 -19.62 2.17
C LYS A 237 4.84 -18.85 0.96
N THR A 238 6.06 -19.15 0.53
CA THR A 238 6.75 -18.44 -0.56
C THR A 238 6.30 -18.94 -1.93
N ALA A 239 6.71 -18.26 -3.01
CA ALA A 239 6.39 -18.71 -4.37
C ALA A 239 6.89 -20.12 -4.66
N ALA A 240 8.04 -20.49 -4.06
CA ALA A 240 8.66 -21.82 -4.17
C ALA A 240 8.08 -22.86 -3.19
N GLY A 241 7.12 -22.48 -2.34
CA GLY A 241 6.51 -23.38 -1.35
C GLY A 241 7.32 -23.58 -0.07
N LYS A 242 8.33 -22.73 0.17
CA LYS A 242 9.05 -22.62 1.45
C LYS A 242 8.29 -21.70 2.39
N TYR A 243 8.81 -21.44 3.59
CA TYR A 243 8.11 -20.66 4.60
C TYR A 243 8.99 -19.57 5.21
N ALA A 244 8.38 -18.42 5.51
CA ALA A 244 8.95 -17.40 6.37
C ALA A 244 7.87 -16.91 7.35
N LYS A 245 8.25 -16.57 8.59
CA LYS A 245 7.37 -15.81 9.49
C LYS A 245 7.68 -14.32 9.39
N ILE A 246 6.66 -13.48 9.52
CA ILE A 246 6.75 -12.03 9.42
C ILE A 246 5.92 -11.37 10.54
N GLN A 247 6.41 -10.25 11.07
CA GLN A 247 5.69 -9.42 12.03
C GLN A 247 5.89 -7.94 11.69
N LEU A 248 4.78 -7.21 11.53
CA LEU A 248 4.77 -5.77 11.35
C LEU A 248 5.28 -5.07 12.62
N LYS A 249 6.16 -4.09 12.45
CA LYS A 249 6.80 -3.33 13.53
C LYS A 249 6.52 -1.84 13.45
N ASP A 250 6.35 -1.29 12.26
CA ASP A 250 5.94 0.10 12.04
C ASP A 250 5.38 0.30 10.62
N TYR A 251 4.69 1.41 10.40
CA TYR A 251 4.12 1.82 9.12
C TYR A 251 4.51 3.25 8.71
N LYS A 252 5.43 3.87 9.45
CA LYS A 252 5.95 5.22 9.22
C LYS A 252 7.47 5.23 9.06
N ASP A 253 7.97 6.30 8.43
CA ASP A 253 9.39 6.63 8.43
C ASP A 253 9.81 7.40 9.69
N ALA A 254 11.12 7.66 9.81
CA ALA A 254 11.70 8.45 10.90
C ALA A 254 11.19 9.91 10.98
N LYS A 255 10.43 10.39 9.98
CA LYS A 255 9.82 11.72 9.92
C LYS A 255 8.30 11.66 10.08
N ASP A 256 7.78 10.56 10.62
CA ASP A 256 6.35 10.30 10.82
C ASP A 256 5.52 10.21 9.51
N LYS A 257 6.16 10.10 8.34
CA LYS A 257 5.47 9.94 7.07
C LYS A 257 4.95 8.51 6.94
N ALA A 258 3.65 8.37 6.71
CA ALA A 258 3.00 7.07 6.63
C ALA A 258 3.17 6.38 5.27
N GLY A 259 3.14 5.04 5.29
CA GLY A 259 3.31 4.18 4.12
C GLY A 259 4.72 3.60 3.98
N PHE A 260 5.55 3.71 5.02
CA PHE A 260 6.88 3.12 5.09
C PHE A 260 6.83 1.94 6.04
N ILE A 261 6.94 0.72 5.51
CA ILE A 261 6.70 -0.49 6.28
C ILE A 261 8.00 -0.94 6.93
N THR A 262 7.97 -1.11 8.24
CA THR A 262 9.05 -1.76 9.00
C THR A 262 8.53 -3.11 9.50
N PHE A 263 9.25 -4.17 9.20
CA PHE A 263 8.87 -5.53 9.63
C PHE A 263 10.11 -6.36 9.93
N LYS A 264 9.95 -7.32 10.81
CA LYS A 264 10.92 -8.40 10.98
C LYS A 264 10.40 -9.69 10.40
N TYR A 265 11.31 -10.52 9.91
CA TYR A 265 11.00 -11.82 9.37
C TYR A 265 12.10 -12.85 9.66
N PHE A 266 11.72 -14.13 9.58
CA PHE A 266 12.62 -15.26 9.74
C PHE A 266 12.29 -16.29 8.67
N VAL A 267 13.31 -16.77 7.96
CA VAL A 267 13.17 -17.81 6.95
C VAL A 267 13.31 -19.17 7.62
N PHE A 268 12.29 -20.03 7.52
CA PHE A 268 12.37 -21.38 8.09
C PHE A 268 13.36 -22.27 7.33
N LYS A 269 13.83 -23.33 7.99
CA LYS A 269 14.63 -24.40 7.38
C LYS A 269 13.73 -25.41 6.67
#